data_AF-A0AA41MFE6-F1
#
_entry.id   AF-A0AA41MFE6-F1
#
_cell.length_a   1.000
_cell.length_b   1.000
_cell.length_c   1.000
_cell.angle_alpha   90.00
_cell.angle_beta   90.00
_cell.angle_gamma   90.00
#
_symmetry.space_group_name_H-M   'P 1'
#
loop_
_entity.id
_entity.type
_entity.pdbx_description
1 polymer ?
#
loop_
_entity_poly.entity_id
_entity_poly.type
_entity_poly.pdbx_seq_one_letter_code
_entity_poly.pdbx_strand_id
1 'polypeptide(L)'
;MVQLTATPLSALVDEPVHIRITGLSPFQVVTLQASLKDEKENMFYSHAYYRANKVGEVDLEHDSALGGDYVGVHPMGLFWSLKPKKLLTRLLKKDVMNSPFRVQIKLCDLQSPLRNQVTSTSMVSLTLERWYAAPGVTRIPVEEGRLRGALFLPSGEGPFPGVIDLFGGIGGLCEHRSSLLASRGFASLALAYWGYKDLPSQLQKLDLEYFEEASNFLLSHPKVFGQGIGVISTSKGAEIGLSMAIYLKQVTATILINGTNSPYGIPYVYRGYTHQSIPYSLQFLSTNALGFIEFQGIYEKIGVEASQYLFPIEKAHGHFLFIVGEDDKSINSKEHAKEAIEKLRRHGKNNWTLLSYPGAGHLIEPPYSPLCWASKMPNACTPISWGGEVITHAAAQEHSWKEIQKFLRKHLIPVGRKLHLVSTCQLPMFQLTATPPSGLADEPVHIRVTGLPPAQMVTLKATLKDEKGNLFRSKAFYRANEAGEVDLERAPALGGDYVGVHAMGLFWSLKPEKAFRRLLKRDVINNPFKVTLDLYDSVCLQDSTTA
;
A
#
# COMPACT_ATOMS: atom_id res chain seq x y z
N MET A 1 -4.66 12.23 -38.76
CA MET A 1 -5.57 12.88 -37.78
C MET A 1 -5.11 12.44 -36.41
N VAL A 2 -4.97 13.37 -35.46
CA VAL A 2 -4.55 13.04 -34.09
C VAL A 2 -5.67 12.25 -33.41
N GLN A 3 -5.33 11.14 -32.75
CA GLN A 3 -6.27 10.32 -31.99
C GLN A 3 -5.74 10.13 -30.56
N LEU A 4 -6.63 10.24 -29.58
CA LEU A 4 -6.39 9.91 -28.19
C LEU A 4 -7.30 8.73 -27.84
N THR A 5 -6.72 7.64 -27.36
CA THR A 5 -7.43 6.40 -27.02
C THR A 5 -7.12 6.00 -25.59
N ALA A 6 -8.12 5.45 -24.89
CA ALA A 6 -7.95 4.86 -23.58
C ALA A 6 -8.72 3.54 -23.48
N THR A 7 -8.08 2.49 -22.99
CA THR A 7 -8.69 1.15 -22.91
C THR A 7 -8.43 0.51 -21.54
N PRO A 8 -9.48 0.11 -20.80
CA PRO A 8 -10.91 0.35 -21.08
C PRO A 8 -11.35 1.79 -20.79
N LEU A 9 -12.45 2.24 -21.42
CA LEU A 9 -13.08 3.54 -21.12
C LEU A 9 -13.91 3.54 -19.84
N SER A 10 -14.31 2.37 -19.35
CA SER A 10 -15.07 2.18 -18.12
C SER A 10 -14.45 1.02 -17.35
N ALA A 11 -14.01 1.27 -16.12
CA ALA A 11 -13.36 0.27 -15.27
C ALA A 11 -13.46 0.66 -13.80
N LEU A 12 -13.09 -0.26 -12.91
CA LEU A 12 -12.97 0.05 -11.50
C LEU A 12 -11.85 1.06 -11.25
N VAL A 13 -12.03 1.91 -10.25
CA VAL A 13 -11.05 2.91 -9.84
C VAL A 13 -9.69 2.30 -9.51
N ASP A 14 -9.61 1.05 -9.06
CA ASP A 14 -8.39 0.33 -8.72
C ASP A 14 -7.78 -0.49 -9.88
N GLU A 15 -8.31 -0.36 -11.11
CA GLU A 15 -7.82 -1.05 -12.31
C GLU A 15 -7.07 -0.13 -13.27
N PRO A 16 -5.91 -0.53 -13.83
CA PRO A 16 -5.17 0.32 -14.75
C PRO A 16 -5.96 0.59 -16.04
N VAL A 17 -5.62 1.69 -16.71
CA VAL A 17 -6.10 2.02 -18.05
C VAL A 17 -4.90 2.32 -18.94
N HIS A 18 -4.90 1.74 -20.13
CA HIS A 18 -3.90 2.00 -21.15
C HIS A 18 -4.28 3.24 -21.96
N ILE A 19 -3.44 4.27 -21.97
CA ILE A 19 -3.67 5.52 -22.71
C ILE A 19 -2.61 5.69 -23.80
N ARG A 20 -3.06 5.93 -25.03
CA ARG A 20 -2.21 6.13 -26.19
C ARG A 20 -2.67 7.31 -27.03
N ILE A 21 -1.71 8.00 -27.64
CA ILE A 21 -1.90 9.06 -28.62
C ILE A 21 -1.25 8.64 -29.93
N THR A 22 -1.94 8.81 -31.06
CA THR A 22 -1.40 8.56 -32.40
C THR A 22 -1.66 9.74 -33.33
N GLY A 23 -0.93 9.80 -34.44
CA GLY A 23 -1.12 10.81 -35.48
C GLY A 23 -0.56 12.20 -35.13
N LEU A 24 0.36 12.28 -34.17
CA LEU A 24 1.17 13.47 -33.89
C LEU A 24 2.27 13.64 -34.95
N SER A 25 2.90 14.82 -35.00
CA SER A 25 4.15 14.97 -35.75
C SER A 25 5.29 14.24 -35.04
N PRO A 26 6.27 13.63 -35.76
CA PRO A 26 7.42 13.00 -35.14
C PRO A 26 8.12 13.94 -34.14
N PHE A 27 8.40 13.44 -32.94
CA PHE A 27 9.04 14.21 -31.86
C PHE A 27 8.29 15.45 -31.34
N GLN A 28 7.02 15.63 -31.74
CA GLN A 28 6.15 16.67 -31.21
C GLN A 28 5.99 16.50 -29.71
N VAL A 29 6.11 17.62 -28.98
CA VAL A 29 5.85 17.66 -27.55
C VAL A 29 4.41 18.10 -27.33
N VAL A 30 3.68 17.38 -26.49
CA VAL A 30 2.27 17.59 -26.20
C VAL A 30 2.01 17.59 -24.70
N THR A 31 0.91 18.19 -24.28
CA THR A 31 0.43 18.15 -22.89
C THR A 31 -0.80 17.27 -22.80
N LEU A 32 -0.78 16.29 -21.90
CA LEU A 32 -1.99 15.63 -21.44
C LEU A 32 -2.48 16.27 -20.15
N GLN A 33 -3.77 16.58 -20.09
CA GLN A 33 -4.43 17.09 -18.89
C GLN A 33 -5.54 16.12 -18.48
N ALA A 34 -5.59 15.75 -17.22
CA ALA A 34 -6.72 15.03 -16.64
C ALA A 34 -7.50 15.97 -15.72
N SER A 35 -8.83 15.84 -15.70
CA SER A 35 -9.67 16.52 -14.73
C SER A 35 -10.89 15.70 -14.36
N LEU A 36 -11.38 15.90 -13.14
CA LEU A 36 -12.65 15.36 -12.67
C LEU A 36 -13.30 16.32 -11.68
N LYS A 37 -14.61 16.18 -11.51
CA LYS A 37 -15.35 16.82 -10.42
C LYS A 37 -15.75 15.77 -9.39
N ASP A 38 -15.61 16.11 -8.11
CA ASP A 38 -16.18 15.30 -7.03
C ASP A 38 -17.70 15.50 -6.91
N GLU A 39 -18.34 14.76 -6.01
CA GLU A 39 -19.79 14.82 -5.75
C GLU A 39 -20.26 16.16 -5.16
N LYS A 40 -19.33 17.04 -4.80
CA LYS A 40 -19.57 18.41 -4.32
C LYS A 40 -19.15 19.47 -5.35
N GLU A 41 -18.97 19.07 -6.61
CA GLU A 41 -18.54 19.92 -7.72
C GLU A 41 -17.14 20.55 -7.57
N ASN A 42 -16.31 20.08 -6.63
CA ASN A 42 -14.93 20.52 -6.53
C ASN A 42 -14.11 19.91 -7.66
N MET A 43 -13.36 20.76 -8.37
CA MET A 43 -12.51 20.33 -9.48
C MET A 43 -11.18 19.78 -8.99
N PHE A 44 -10.77 18.65 -9.55
CA PHE A 44 -9.43 18.07 -9.44
C PHE A 44 -8.81 18.02 -10.83
N TYR A 45 -7.50 18.20 -10.92
CA TYR A 45 -6.78 18.19 -12.18
C TYR A 45 -5.33 17.73 -12.03
N SER A 46 -4.74 17.25 -13.12
CA SER A 46 -3.32 16.96 -13.26
C SER A 46 -2.90 17.19 -14.71
N HIS A 47 -1.60 17.33 -14.95
CA HIS A 47 -1.04 17.42 -16.28
C HIS A 47 0.37 16.84 -16.36
N ALA A 48 0.73 16.32 -17.53
CA ALA A 48 2.07 15.87 -17.85
C ALA A 48 2.42 16.12 -19.32
N TYR A 49 3.71 16.33 -19.58
CA TYR A 49 4.24 16.56 -20.93
C TYR A 49 4.84 15.28 -21.50
N TYR A 50 4.59 15.01 -22.78
CA TYR A 50 5.12 13.85 -23.48
C TYR A 50 5.71 14.27 -24.82
N ARG A 51 6.70 13.52 -25.29
CA ARG A 51 7.26 13.66 -26.64
C ARG A 51 6.88 12.44 -27.45
N ALA A 52 6.27 12.67 -28.61
CA ALA A 52 5.98 11.62 -29.58
C ALA A 52 7.25 10.94 -30.08
N ASN A 53 7.17 9.65 -30.38
CA ASN A 53 8.26 8.91 -31.01
C ASN A 53 8.42 9.30 -32.51
N LYS A 54 9.32 8.60 -33.21
CA LYS A 54 9.62 8.84 -34.64
C LYS A 54 8.43 8.63 -35.59
N VAL A 55 7.40 7.89 -35.16
CA VAL A 55 6.18 7.64 -35.94
C VAL A 55 4.99 8.49 -35.48
N GLY A 56 5.20 9.43 -34.55
CA GLY A 56 4.14 10.34 -34.10
C GLY A 56 3.19 9.74 -33.08
N GLU A 57 3.69 8.87 -32.21
CA GLU A 57 2.89 8.21 -31.16
C GLU A 57 3.46 8.46 -29.77
N VAL A 58 2.57 8.46 -28.78
CA VAL A 58 2.90 8.42 -27.34
C VAL A 58 2.09 7.30 -26.71
N ASP A 59 2.75 6.40 -26.01
CA ASP A 59 2.16 5.33 -25.22
C ASP A 59 2.57 5.49 -23.75
N LEU A 60 1.59 5.75 -22.87
CA LEU A 60 1.86 6.04 -21.46
C LEU A 60 2.41 4.82 -20.69
N GLU A 61 2.32 3.61 -21.24
CA GLU A 61 2.97 2.42 -20.66
C GLU A 61 4.49 2.41 -20.82
N HIS A 62 4.99 3.10 -21.84
CA HIS A 62 6.38 2.98 -22.27
C HIS A 62 7.12 4.33 -22.28
N ASP A 63 6.41 5.41 -22.61
CA ASP A 63 6.98 6.73 -22.78
C ASP A 63 6.99 7.52 -21.46
N SER A 64 8.16 8.07 -21.16
CA SER A 64 8.36 8.88 -19.95
C SER A 64 7.65 10.23 -20.07
N ALA A 65 6.92 10.61 -19.02
CA ALA A 65 6.55 12.01 -18.81
C ALA A 65 7.83 12.84 -18.65
N LEU A 66 7.91 13.97 -19.36
CA LEU A 66 9.07 14.87 -19.38
C LEU A 66 8.99 15.94 -18.26
N GLY A 67 7.83 16.11 -17.65
CA GLY A 67 7.53 17.15 -16.66
C GLY A 67 6.04 17.33 -16.45
N GLY A 68 5.68 18.26 -15.58
CA GLY A 68 4.30 18.50 -15.15
C GLY A 68 4.15 18.11 -13.69
N ASP A 69 3.03 17.47 -13.35
CA ASP A 69 2.75 16.98 -12.00
C ASP A 69 3.52 15.71 -11.63
N TYR A 70 4.21 15.08 -12.59
CA TYR A 70 5.14 13.97 -12.40
C TYR A 70 6.12 13.82 -13.58
N VAL A 71 7.16 13.01 -13.40
CA VAL A 71 8.20 12.70 -14.39
C VAL A 71 8.47 11.20 -14.34
N GLY A 72 8.83 10.58 -15.48
CA GLY A 72 9.10 9.15 -15.56
C GLY A 72 7.98 8.37 -16.24
N VAL A 73 8.17 7.05 -16.35
CA VAL A 73 7.17 6.13 -16.92
C VAL A 73 6.16 5.76 -15.85
N HIS A 74 5.02 6.44 -15.87
CA HIS A 74 3.92 6.26 -14.93
C HIS A 74 2.59 6.18 -15.70
N PRO A 75 2.13 4.97 -16.08
CA PRO A 75 0.94 4.80 -16.93
C PRO A 75 -0.31 5.42 -16.32
N MET A 76 -0.46 5.28 -15.00
CA MET A 76 -1.56 5.83 -14.21
C MET A 76 -1.24 7.20 -13.59
N GLY A 77 -0.16 7.84 -14.03
CA GLY A 77 0.36 9.11 -13.53
C GLY A 77 -0.70 10.21 -13.45
N LEU A 78 -1.49 10.36 -14.52
CA LEU A 78 -2.57 11.35 -14.59
C LEU A 78 -3.64 11.17 -13.51
N PHE A 79 -3.86 9.97 -12.98
CA PHE A 79 -4.92 9.69 -12.01
C PHE A 79 -4.46 9.94 -10.57
N TRP A 80 -3.35 9.34 -10.16
CA TRP A 80 -2.86 9.49 -8.78
C TRP A 80 -2.25 10.88 -8.50
N SER A 81 -1.88 11.64 -9.54
CA SER A 81 -1.35 13.01 -9.40
C SER A 81 -2.43 14.10 -9.40
N LEU A 82 -3.72 13.73 -9.49
CA LEU A 82 -4.81 14.70 -9.42
C LEU A 82 -4.74 15.52 -8.13
N LYS A 83 -4.73 16.85 -8.27
CA LYS A 83 -4.74 17.78 -7.14
C LYS A 83 -5.99 18.64 -7.16
N PRO A 84 -6.52 19.03 -5.99
CA PRO A 84 -7.73 19.85 -5.94
C PRO A 84 -7.43 21.28 -6.40
N LYS A 85 -8.33 21.88 -7.17
CA LYS A 85 -8.32 23.32 -7.46
C LYS A 85 -8.59 24.14 -6.20
N LYS A 86 -9.50 23.66 -5.35
CA LYS A 86 -9.74 24.22 -4.01
C LYS A 86 -8.76 23.57 -3.03
N LEU A 87 -7.72 24.32 -2.64
CA LEU A 87 -6.69 23.82 -1.72
C LEU A 87 -7.29 23.13 -0.49
N LEU A 88 -6.60 22.08 -0.01
CA LEU A 88 -6.96 21.33 1.21
C LEU A 88 -8.28 20.55 1.11
N THR A 89 -8.71 20.24 -0.12
CA THR A 89 -9.87 19.38 -0.39
C THR A 89 -9.41 17.96 -0.65
N ARG A 90 -9.96 17.00 0.11
CA ARG A 90 -9.73 15.57 -0.10
C ARG A 90 -10.76 15.01 -1.07
N LEU A 91 -10.32 14.25 -2.06
CA LEU A 91 -11.22 13.51 -2.94
C LEU A 91 -11.84 12.35 -2.15
N LEU A 92 -13.17 12.31 -2.09
CA LEU A 92 -13.93 11.26 -1.41
C LEU A 92 -15.09 10.81 -2.30
N LYS A 93 -15.35 9.50 -2.31
CA LYS A 93 -16.53 8.92 -2.96
C LYS A 93 -17.53 8.50 -1.89
N LYS A 94 -18.75 9.05 -1.92
CA LYS A 94 -19.85 8.65 -1.05
C LYS A 94 -20.85 7.75 -1.77
N ASP A 95 -21.23 8.07 -2.99
CA ASP A 95 -22.11 7.23 -3.80
C ASP A 95 -21.28 6.22 -4.60
N VAL A 96 -21.01 5.06 -3.99
CA VAL A 96 -20.15 4.03 -4.58
C VAL A 96 -20.87 3.13 -5.60
N MET A 97 -22.21 3.16 -5.64
CA MET A 97 -23.02 2.25 -6.45
C MET A 97 -23.58 2.88 -7.72
N ASN A 98 -24.02 4.15 -7.67
CA ASN A 98 -24.86 4.70 -8.73
C ASN A 98 -24.11 5.67 -9.67
N SER A 99 -22.90 6.09 -9.30
CA SER A 99 -22.14 7.04 -10.10
C SER A 99 -20.64 6.74 -10.13
N PRO A 100 -19.99 6.77 -11.32
CA PRO A 100 -18.54 6.73 -11.41
C PRO A 100 -17.94 8.13 -11.19
N PHE A 101 -16.64 8.20 -10.94
CA PHE A 101 -15.90 9.42 -11.28
C PHE A 101 -15.70 9.48 -12.78
N ARG A 102 -16.07 10.61 -13.39
CA ARG A 102 -15.84 10.89 -14.82
C ARG A 102 -14.55 11.68 -14.97
N VAL A 103 -13.49 11.01 -15.44
CA VAL A 103 -12.17 11.61 -15.65
C VAL A 103 -12.05 12.02 -17.11
N GLN A 104 -12.02 13.32 -17.37
CA GLN A 104 -11.80 13.86 -18.71
C GLN A 104 -10.30 13.96 -18.98
N ILE A 105 -9.83 13.32 -20.05
CA ILE A 105 -8.46 13.46 -20.54
C ILE A 105 -8.48 14.33 -21.79
N LYS A 106 -7.68 15.39 -21.78
CA LYS A 106 -7.50 16.31 -22.91
C LYS A 106 -6.07 16.26 -23.40
N LEU A 107 -5.95 16.21 -24.71
CA LEU A 107 -4.69 16.48 -25.40
C LEU A 107 -4.68 17.95 -25.82
N CYS A 108 -3.61 18.64 -25.45
CA CYS A 108 -3.37 20.04 -25.77
C CYS A 108 -1.99 20.19 -26.42
N ASP A 109 -1.82 21.21 -27.26
CA ASP A 109 -0.49 21.65 -27.67
C ASP A 109 0.34 22.07 -26.45
N LEU A 110 1.67 21.99 -26.59
CA LEU A 110 2.60 22.35 -25.52
C LEU A 110 2.32 23.78 -25.04
N GLN A 111 1.90 23.89 -23.78
CA GLN A 111 1.73 25.20 -23.15
C GLN A 111 3.09 25.71 -22.71
N SER A 112 3.49 26.90 -23.17
CA SER A 112 4.66 27.56 -22.61
C SER A 112 4.35 28.00 -21.17
N PRO A 113 5.14 27.58 -20.16
CA PRO A 113 4.95 28.03 -18.79
C PRO A 113 5.19 29.54 -18.60
N LEU A 114 5.73 30.24 -19.61
CA LEU A 114 6.07 31.66 -19.57
C LEU A 114 4.98 32.59 -20.14
N ARG A 115 3.92 32.07 -20.76
CA ARG A 115 2.82 32.90 -21.28
C ARG A 115 1.55 32.68 -20.46
N ASN A 116 1.12 33.73 -19.76
CA ASN A 116 -0.17 33.82 -19.04
C ASN A 116 -1.40 33.87 -19.99
N GLN A 117 -1.38 33.17 -21.13
CA GLN A 117 -2.54 33.04 -22.02
C GLN A 117 -3.22 31.68 -21.84
N VAL A 118 -4.33 31.73 -21.10
CA VAL A 118 -5.22 30.61 -20.79
C VAL A 118 -6.18 30.42 -21.96
N THR A 119 -5.72 29.83 -23.06
CA THR A 119 -6.59 29.16 -24.04
C THR A 119 -5.74 28.12 -24.78
N SER A 120 -5.51 26.95 -24.16
CA SER A 120 -5.12 25.80 -24.98
C SER A 120 -6.36 25.35 -25.73
N THR A 121 -6.32 25.46 -27.05
CA THR A 121 -7.27 24.75 -27.91
C THR A 121 -7.03 23.26 -27.69
N SER A 122 -7.98 22.57 -27.07
CA SER A 122 -7.91 21.11 -26.94
C SER A 122 -7.97 20.51 -28.33
N MET A 123 -6.98 19.69 -28.68
CA MET A 123 -6.95 19.01 -29.99
C MET A 123 -7.96 17.87 -30.02
N VAL A 124 -7.94 17.04 -28.98
CA VAL A 124 -8.87 15.92 -28.80
C VAL A 124 -9.10 15.70 -27.29
N SER A 125 -10.24 15.11 -26.93
CA SER A 125 -10.53 14.74 -25.56
C SER A 125 -11.34 13.45 -25.50
N LEU A 126 -11.20 12.70 -24.42
CA LEU A 126 -12.06 11.56 -24.07
C LEU A 126 -12.43 11.63 -22.60
N THR A 127 -13.41 10.83 -22.19
CA THR A 127 -13.84 10.74 -20.80
C THR A 127 -13.88 9.28 -20.38
N LEU A 128 -13.23 8.96 -19.28
CA LEU A 128 -13.24 7.65 -18.65
C LEU A 128 -14.19 7.63 -17.46
N GLU A 129 -14.85 6.49 -17.26
CA GLU A 129 -15.66 6.21 -16.09
C GLU A 129 -14.89 5.31 -15.11
N ARG A 130 -14.76 5.75 -13.88
CA ARG A 130 -14.01 5.07 -12.80
C ARG A 130 -14.99 4.70 -11.68
N TRP A 131 -15.34 3.42 -11.62
CA TRP A 131 -16.37 2.87 -10.73
C TRP A 131 -15.80 2.34 -9.43
N TYR A 132 -16.55 2.42 -8.32
CA TYR A 132 -16.15 1.85 -7.03
C TYR A 132 -16.76 0.48 -6.74
N ALA A 133 -17.72 0.04 -7.55
CA ALA A 133 -18.35 -1.26 -7.45
C ALA A 133 -18.41 -1.93 -8.82
N ALA A 134 -18.03 -3.21 -8.89
CA ALA A 134 -18.13 -4.00 -10.11
C ALA A 134 -19.60 -4.31 -10.44
N PRO A 135 -19.92 -4.56 -11.71
CA PRO A 135 -21.24 -5.04 -12.10
C PRO A 135 -21.67 -6.26 -11.26
N GLY A 136 -22.88 -6.20 -10.70
CA GLY A 136 -23.47 -7.26 -9.89
C GLY A 136 -23.08 -7.26 -8.40
N VAL A 137 -22.18 -6.38 -7.96
CA VAL A 137 -21.99 -6.14 -6.52
C VAL A 137 -23.28 -5.60 -5.93
N THR A 138 -23.74 -6.18 -4.83
CA THR A 138 -24.96 -5.76 -4.14
C THR A 138 -24.59 -4.98 -2.87
N ARG A 139 -25.23 -3.83 -2.67
CA ARG A 139 -25.12 -3.04 -1.43
C ARG A 139 -26.37 -3.20 -0.59
N ILE A 140 -26.22 -3.71 0.63
CA ILE A 140 -27.29 -3.91 1.60
C ILE A 140 -27.06 -2.95 2.78
N PRO A 141 -27.91 -1.94 3.00
CA PRO A 141 -27.86 -1.13 4.21
C PRO A 141 -28.02 -2.02 5.45
N VAL A 142 -27.16 -1.83 6.45
CA VAL A 142 -27.23 -2.56 7.73
C VAL A 142 -27.78 -1.63 8.80
N GLU A 143 -28.96 -1.98 9.29
CA GLU A 143 -29.69 -1.29 10.36
C GLU A 143 -30.24 -2.29 11.39
N GLU A 144 -29.45 -3.30 11.76
CA GLU A 144 -29.85 -4.38 12.65
C GLU A 144 -29.46 -4.11 14.11
N GLY A 145 -30.44 -4.04 15.01
CA GLY A 145 -30.20 -3.63 16.40
C GLY A 145 -29.52 -2.26 16.45
N ARG A 146 -28.37 -2.18 17.11
CA ARG A 146 -27.55 -0.96 17.17
C ARG A 146 -26.54 -0.83 16.02
N LEU A 147 -26.36 -1.87 15.18
CA LEU A 147 -25.39 -1.86 14.09
C LEU A 147 -25.83 -0.88 13.01
N ARG A 148 -24.88 -0.04 12.57
CA ARG A 148 -25.05 0.85 11.41
C ARG A 148 -23.90 0.69 10.43
N GLY A 149 -24.22 0.37 9.19
CA GLY A 149 -23.22 0.16 8.15
C GLY A 149 -23.82 -0.15 6.78
N ALA A 150 -23.00 -0.70 5.91
CA ALA A 150 -23.42 -1.25 4.62
C ALA A 150 -22.64 -2.53 4.31
N LEU A 151 -23.35 -3.62 4.04
CA LEU A 151 -22.78 -4.88 3.60
C LEU A 151 -22.73 -4.90 2.07
N PHE A 152 -21.53 -5.12 1.53
CA PHE A 152 -21.31 -5.31 0.11
C PHE A 152 -21.08 -6.79 -0.17
N LEU A 153 -21.89 -7.36 -1.07
CA LEU A 153 -21.78 -8.74 -1.50
C LEU A 153 -21.26 -8.79 -2.93
N PRO A 154 -20.25 -9.64 -3.22
CA PRO A 154 -19.86 -9.94 -4.59
C PRO A 154 -21.02 -10.51 -5.40
N SER A 155 -20.91 -10.43 -6.73
CA SER A 155 -21.82 -11.13 -7.63
C SER A 155 -21.65 -12.65 -7.50
N GLY A 156 -22.72 -13.40 -7.76
CA GLY A 156 -22.75 -14.86 -7.72
C GLY A 156 -23.43 -15.46 -6.48
N GLU A 157 -23.44 -16.79 -6.44
CA GLU A 157 -24.13 -17.57 -5.40
C GLU A 157 -23.43 -17.47 -4.04
N GLY A 158 -22.12 -17.26 -4.04
CA GLY A 158 -21.30 -17.36 -2.83
C GLY A 158 -21.18 -18.81 -2.35
N PRO A 159 -20.90 -19.02 -1.05
CA PRO A 159 -20.59 -17.99 -0.06
C PRO A 159 -19.22 -17.32 -0.31
N PHE A 160 -18.92 -16.23 0.39
CA PHE A 160 -17.70 -15.43 0.26
C PHE A 160 -16.97 -15.27 1.61
N PRO A 161 -15.64 -15.05 1.62
CA PRO A 161 -14.92 -14.69 2.84
C PRO A 161 -15.41 -13.34 3.38
N GLY A 162 -15.76 -13.29 4.67
CA GLY A 162 -16.28 -12.09 5.34
C GLY A 162 -15.19 -11.15 5.84
N VAL A 163 -15.33 -9.85 5.59
CA VAL A 163 -14.39 -8.81 6.04
C VAL A 163 -15.14 -7.61 6.64
N ILE A 164 -14.77 -7.18 7.84
CA ILE A 164 -15.20 -5.90 8.41
C ILE A 164 -14.19 -4.81 8.04
N ASP A 165 -14.69 -3.66 7.58
CA ASP A 165 -13.91 -2.50 7.15
C ASP A 165 -14.15 -1.31 8.08
N LEU A 166 -13.08 -0.80 8.69
CA LEU A 166 -13.08 0.29 9.67
C LEU A 166 -12.20 1.46 9.23
N PHE A 167 -12.82 2.62 9.04
CA PHE A 167 -12.09 3.87 8.84
C PHE A 167 -11.74 4.54 10.18
N GLY A 168 -10.96 5.63 10.11
CA GLY A 168 -10.45 6.35 11.28
C GLY A 168 -11.40 7.39 11.87
N GLY A 169 -10.82 8.38 12.54
CA GLY A 169 -11.54 9.44 13.26
C GLY A 169 -12.27 10.49 12.40
N ILE A 170 -12.69 10.15 11.17
CA ILE A 170 -13.52 11.02 10.34
C ILE A 170 -15.02 10.94 10.71
N GLY A 171 -15.43 9.81 11.32
CA GLY A 171 -16.84 9.53 11.61
C GLY A 171 -17.67 9.27 10.36
N GLY A 172 -18.96 9.01 10.54
CA GLY A 172 -19.84 8.68 9.42
C GLY A 172 -19.59 7.26 8.90
N LEU A 173 -20.07 7.03 7.67
CA LEU A 173 -19.86 5.78 6.93
C LEU A 173 -19.00 6.05 5.67
N CYS A 174 -17.96 5.24 5.50
CA CYS A 174 -17.06 5.23 4.35
C CYS A 174 -17.16 3.87 3.67
N GLU A 175 -17.57 3.86 2.40
CA GLU A 175 -17.96 2.63 1.71
C GLU A 175 -17.04 2.27 0.53
N HIS A 176 -16.16 3.19 0.14
CA HIS A 176 -15.37 3.10 -1.09
C HIS A 176 -14.38 1.93 -1.07
N ARG A 177 -13.80 1.58 0.09
CA ARG A 177 -12.91 0.43 0.21
C ARG A 177 -13.67 -0.89 0.26
N SER A 178 -14.79 -0.96 0.98
CA SER A 178 -15.64 -2.16 1.08
C SER A 178 -16.27 -2.55 -0.26
N SER A 179 -16.76 -1.58 -1.02
CA SER A 179 -17.30 -1.81 -2.37
C SER A 179 -16.25 -2.37 -3.34
N LEU A 180 -15.00 -1.89 -3.25
CA LEU A 180 -13.88 -2.45 -4.01
C LEU A 180 -13.50 -3.86 -3.51
N LEU A 181 -13.50 -4.12 -2.21
CA LEU A 181 -13.26 -5.48 -1.69
C LEU A 181 -14.34 -6.47 -2.17
N ALA A 182 -15.61 -6.06 -2.22
CA ALA A 182 -16.67 -6.90 -2.79
C ALA A 182 -16.46 -7.17 -4.27
N SER A 183 -15.97 -6.18 -5.01
CA SER A 183 -15.55 -6.35 -6.41
C SER A 183 -14.36 -7.33 -6.58
N ARG A 184 -13.67 -7.69 -5.49
CA ARG A 184 -12.55 -8.65 -5.46
C ARG A 184 -12.91 -9.99 -4.77
N GLY A 185 -14.20 -10.22 -4.52
CA GLY A 185 -14.73 -11.50 -4.04
C GLY A 185 -14.88 -11.63 -2.51
N PHE A 186 -14.88 -10.53 -1.76
CA PHE A 186 -15.08 -10.54 -0.31
C PHE A 186 -16.47 -10.01 0.07
N ALA A 187 -17.19 -10.68 0.97
CA ALA A 187 -18.36 -10.07 1.60
C ALA A 187 -17.88 -9.03 2.61
N SER A 188 -18.01 -7.73 2.28
CA SER A 188 -17.36 -6.66 3.02
C SER A 188 -18.38 -5.76 3.73
N LEU A 189 -18.28 -5.68 5.06
CA LEU A 189 -19.10 -4.82 5.91
C LEU A 189 -18.37 -3.51 6.20
N ALA A 190 -18.78 -2.42 5.54
CA ALA A 190 -18.41 -1.08 5.94
C ALA A 190 -19.13 -0.75 7.25
N LEU A 191 -18.41 -0.61 8.36
CA LEU A 191 -19.01 -0.43 9.68
C LEU A 191 -18.78 1.00 10.19
N ALA A 192 -19.88 1.73 10.42
CA ALA A 192 -19.82 2.98 11.16
C ALA A 192 -19.84 2.69 12.66
N TYR A 193 -19.22 3.55 13.46
CA TYR A 193 -19.19 3.40 14.91
C TYR A 193 -19.37 4.73 15.68
N TRP A 194 -19.46 5.86 14.97
CA TRP A 194 -19.87 7.17 15.51
C TRP A 194 -20.18 8.16 14.37
N GLY A 195 -20.90 9.23 14.70
CA GLY A 195 -21.19 10.31 13.76
C GLY A 195 -22.00 9.88 12.53
N TYR A 196 -22.81 8.83 12.67
CA TYR A 196 -23.62 8.27 11.58
C TYR A 196 -24.99 7.82 12.08
N LYS A 197 -26.07 8.38 11.51
CA LYS A 197 -27.45 8.11 11.92
C LYS A 197 -27.64 8.35 13.42
N ASP A 198 -28.18 7.37 14.13
CA ASP A 198 -28.45 7.34 15.57
C ASP A 198 -27.26 6.84 16.41
N LEU A 199 -26.09 6.59 15.80
CA LEU A 199 -24.86 6.36 16.57
C LEU A 199 -24.43 7.64 17.31
N PRO A 200 -23.65 7.50 18.41
CA PRO A 200 -23.15 8.65 19.16
C PRO A 200 -22.48 9.69 18.27
N SER A 201 -22.77 10.97 18.49
CA SER A 201 -22.16 12.09 17.77
C SER A 201 -20.69 12.31 18.12
N GLN A 202 -20.24 11.77 19.26
CA GLN A 202 -18.87 11.83 19.76
C GLN A 202 -18.46 10.48 20.36
N LEU A 203 -17.17 10.17 20.29
CA LEU A 203 -16.58 9.01 20.94
C LEU A 203 -16.13 9.38 22.35
N GLN A 204 -16.86 8.93 23.37
CA GLN A 204 -16.47 9.08 24.78
C GLN A 204 -15.81 7.80 25.32
N LYS A 205 -16.32 6.65 24.89
CA LYS A 205 -15.77 5.32 25.15
C LYS A 205 -15.99 4.46 23.92
N LEU A 206 -15.16 3.44 23.75
CA LEU A 206 -15.38 2.43 22.72
C LEU A 206 -15.92 1.15 23.35
N ASP A 207 -17.12 0.73 22.93
CA ASP A 207 -17.72 -0.52 23.38
C ASP A 207 -17.39 -1.65 22.39
N LEU A 208 -16.58 -2.63 22.82
CA LEU A 208 -16.17 -3.75 21.99
C LEU A 208 -17.30 -4.77 21.73
N GLU A 209 -18.36 -4.77 22.55
CA GLU A 209 -19.52 -5.64 22.30
C GLU A 209 -20.23 -5.23 21.00
N TYR A 210 -20.17 -3.94 20.61
CA TYR A 210 -20.68 -3.47 19.31
C TYR A 210 -19.98 -4.16 18.13
N PHE A 211 -18.66 -4.33 18.23
CA PHE A 211 -17.86 -4.96 17.19
C PHE A 211 -17.96 -6.50 17.24
N GLU A 212 -18.22 -7.07 18.42
CA GLU A 212 -18.60 -8.48 18.57
C GLU A 212 -19.94 -8.78 17.87
N GLU A 213 -20.96 -7.94 18.09
CA GLU A 213 -22.25 -8.01 17.39
C GLU A 213 -22.06 -7.93 15.87
N ALA A 214 -21.27 -6.99 15.37
CA ALA A 214 -20.98 -6.86 13.94
C ALA A 214 -20.28 -8.11 13.37
N SER A 215 -19.35 -8.70 14.14
CA SER A 215 -18.65 -9.92 13.76
C SER A 215 -19.61 -11.11 13.66
N ASN A 216 -20.51 -11.25 14.63
CA ASN A 216 -21.52 -12.30 14.66
C ASN A 216 -22.58 -12.11 13.56
N PHE A 217 -23.02 -10.88 13.31
CA PHE A 217 -23.92 -10.53 12.19
C PHE A 217 -23.32 -10.91 10.84
N LEU A 218 -22.04 -10.60 10.62
CA LEU A 218 -21.38 -10.95 9.37
C LEU A 218 -21.24 -12.46 9.20
N LEU A 219 -20.88 -13.18 10.28
CA LEU A 219 -20.74 -14.64 10.25
C LEU A 219 -22.08 -15.38 10.11
N SER A 220 -23.20 -14.81 10.57
CA SER A 220 -24.52 -15.43 10.44
C SER A 220 -25.12 -15.27 9.05
N HIS A 221 -24.58 -14.36 8.23
CA HIS A 221 -25.09 -14.10 6.90
C HIS A 221 -24.88 -15.32 5.97
N PRO A 222 -25.92 -15.83 5.26
CA PRO A 222 -25.84 -17.10 4.51
C PRO A 222 -24.85 -17.08 3.34
N LYS A 223 -24.52 -15.90 2.81
CA LYS A 223 -23.49 -15.71 1.78
C LYS A 223 -22.08 -15.50 2.33
N VAL A 224 -21.84 -15.68 3.62
CA VAL A 224 -20.51 -15.61 4.24
C VAL A 224 -20.09 -17.01 4.68
N PHE A 225 -18.88 -17.44 4.32
CA PHE A 225 -18.33 -18.71 4.81
C PHE A 225 -17.12 -18.50 5.72
N GLY A 226 -16.81 -19.57 6.45
CA GLY A 226 -15.67 -19.63 7.34
C GLY A 226 -16.11 -19.57 8.80
N GLN A 227 -15.20 -19.93 9.69
CA GLN A 227 -15.42 -19.85 11.13
C GLN A 227 -14.95 -18.50 11.70
N GLY A 228 -14.47 -17.60 10.85
CA GLY A 228 -13.95 -16.30 11.27
C GLY A 228 -13.91 -15.29 10.14
N ILE A 229 -13.65 -14.05 10.52
CA ILE A 229 -13.68 -12.87 9.65
C ILE A 229 -12.29 -12.24 9.53
N GLY A 230 -12.12 -11.49 8.44
CA GLY A 230 -11.07 -10.49 8.32
C GLY A 230 -11.50 -9.15 8.91
N VAL A 231 -10.53 -8.38 9.38
CA VAL A 231 -10.72 -6.96 9.72
C VAL A 231 -9.68 -6.15 8.96
N ILE A 232 -10.11 -5.18 8.17
CA ILE A 232 -9.24 -4.17 7.57
C ILE A 232 -9.55 -2.82 8.17
N SER A 233 -8.52 -2.10 8.57
CA SER A 233 -8.71 -0.95 9.42
C SER A 233 -7.63 0.12 9.28
N THR A 234 -8.00 1.39 9.45
CA THR A 234 -7.08 2.54 9.27
C THR A 234 -7.15 3.52 10.41
N SER A 235 -6.00 4.06 10.85
CA SER A 235 -5.92 5.13 11.86
C SER A 235 -6.60 4.71 13.16
N LYS A 236 -7.56 5.49 13.69
CA LYS A 236 -8.37 5.10 14.85
C LYS A 236 -9.06 3.74 14.67
N GLY A 237 -9.50 3.43 13.44
CA GLY A 237 -10.05 2.12 13.12
C GLY A 237 -9.04 0.99 13.34
N ALA A 238 -7.74 1.24 13.13
CA ALA A 238 -6.70 0.23 13.36
C ALA A 238 -6.48 -0.06 14.85
N GLU A 239 -6.67 0.92 15.74
CA GLU A 239 -6.73 0.65 17.18
C GLU A 239 -7.89 -0.29 17.52
N ILE A 240 -9.07 -0.03 16.92
CA ILE A 240 -10.27 -0.86 17.07
C ILE A 240 -10.02 -2.26 16.53
N GLY A 241 -9.50 -2.38 15.31
CA GLY A 241 -9.23 -3.66 14.66
C GLY A 241 -8.21 -4.51 15.42
N LEU A 242 -7.17 -3.87 16.00
CA LEU A 242 -6.23 -4.55 16.88
C LEU A 242 -6.93 -5.04 18.16
N SER A 243 -7.78 -4.21 18.75
CA SER A 243 -8.57 -4.59 19.92
C SER A 243 -9.52 -5.77 19.62
N MET A 244 -10.20 -5.73 18.47
CA MET A 244 -11.03 -6.84 17.99
C MET A 244 -10.22 -8.13 17.87
N ALA A 245 -9.02 -8.08 17.29
CA ALA A 245 -8.15 -9.25 17.15
C ALA A 245 -7.72 -9.87 18.50
N ILE A 246 -7.64 -9.04 19.54
CA ILE A 246 -7.23 -9.45 20.89
C ILE A 246 -8.38 -10.09 21.65
N TYR A 247 -9.58 -9.50 21.58
CA TYR A 247 -10.70 -9.86 22.44
C TYR A 247 -11.74 -10.76 21.76
N LEU A 248 -11.87 -10.72 20.43
CA LEU A 248 -12.90 -11.43 19.69
C LEU A 248 -12.34 -12.68 19.02
N LYS A 249 -12.87 -13.85 19.37
CA LYS A 249 -12.43 -15.16 18.84
C LYS A 249 -12.74 -15.33 17.34
N GLN A 250 -13.68 -14.55 16.82
CA GLN A 250 -14.14 -14.54 15.45
C GLN A 250 -13.07 -13.98 14.48
N VAL A 251 -12.11 -13.19 14.97
CA VAL A 251 -11.15 -12.48 14.11
C VAL A 251 -9.97 -13.38 13.76
N THR A 252 -9.85 -13.74 12.48
CA THR A 252 -8.80 -14.65 11.97
C THR A 252 -7.65 -13.92 11.27
N ALA A 253 -7.94 -12.77 10.66
CA ALA A 253 -6.97 -11.98 9.90
C ALA A 253 -7.20 -10.49 10.15
N THR A 254 -6.15 -9.74 10.48
CA THR A 254 -6.24 -8.33 10.86
C THR A 254 -5.23 -7.50 10.10
N ILE A 255 -5.72 -6.53 9.33
CA ILE A 255 -4.92 -5.57 8.57
C ILE A 255 -5.01 -4.22 9.26
N LEU A 256 -3.85 -3.69 9.66
CA LEU A 256 -3.69 -2.48 10.44
C LEU A 256 -2.92 -1.45 9.61
N ILE A 257 -3.64 -0.47 9.05
CA ILE A 257 -3.07 0.62 8.22
C ILE A 257 -2.87 1.84 9.11
N ASN A 258 -1.62 2.24 9.34
CA ASN A 258 -1.26 3.45 10.10
C ASN A 258 -1.98 3.54 11.47
N GLY A 259 -1.90 2.47 12.27
CA GLY A 259 -2.50 2.39 13.60
C GLY A 259 -1.50 2.54 14.75
N THR A 260 -2.03 2.58 15.97
CA THR A 260 -1.23 2.56 17.21
C THR A 260 -1.32 1.18 17.89
N ASN A 261 -0.42 0.91 18.83
CA ASN A 261 -0.42 -0.33 19.64
C ASN A 261 -1.04 -0.13 21.05
N SER A 262 -1.74 0.98 21.26
CA SER A 262 -2.38 1.34 22.53
C SER A 262 -3.64 2.16 22.26
N PRO A 263 -4.65 2.15 23.13
CA PRO A 263 -5.78 3.05 22.98
C PRO A 263 -5.38 4.47 23.37
N TYR A 264 -5.56 5.43 22.47
CA TYR A 264 -5.34 6.85 22.76
C TYR A 264 -6.66 7.63 22.88
N GLY A 265 -6.71 8.55 23.85
CA GLY A 265 -7.79 9.52 24.05
C GLY A 265 -9.11 8.98 24.61
N ILE A 266 -9.51 7.75 24.27
CA ILE A 266 -10.77 7.15 24.74
C ILE A 266 -10.56 5.72 25.27
N PRO A 267 -11.17 5.35 26.41
CA PRO A 267 -11.06 4.00 26.96
C PRO A 267 -11.87 2.99 26.15
N TYR A 268 -11.43 1.73 26.20
CA TYR A 268 -12.06 0.60 25.51
C TYR A 268 -12.71 -0.31 26.54
N VAL A 269 -13.98 -0.66 26.34
CA VAL A 269 -14.77 -1.44 27.29
C VAL A 269 -15.19 -2.76 26.64
N TYR A 270 -15.01 -3.87 27.37
CA TYR A 270 -15.49 -5.19 26.95
C TYR A 270 -15.94 -6.00 28.16
N ARG A 271 -17.22 -6.39 28.21
CA ARG A 271 -17.80 -7.26 29.27
C ARG A 271 -17.45 -6.80 30.69
N GLY A 272 -17.58 -5.49 30.93
CA GLY A 272 -17.29 -4.85 32.23
C GLY A 272 -15.81 -4.58 32.49
N TYR A 273 -14.87 -5.12 31.71
CA TYR A 273 -13.47 -4.72 31.76
C TYR A 273 -13.24 -3.43 30.97
N THR A 274 -12.51 -2.47 31.56
CA THR A 274 -12.15 -1.21 30.90
C THR A 274 -10.63 -1.12 30.75
N HIS A 275 -10.18 -1.12 29.50
CA HIS A 275 -8.80 -0.82 29.15
C HIS A 275 -8.65 0.70 29.04
N GLN A 276 -7.89 1.29 29.95
CA GLN A 276 -7.69 2.74 30.02
C GLN A 276 -6.90 3.25 28.81
N SER A 277 -7.14 4.50 28.40
CA SER A 277 -6.43 5.11 27.29
C SER A 277 -5.29 6.01 27.71
N ILE A 278 -4.28 6.11 26.86
CA ILE A 278 -3.22 7.10 26.98
C ILE A 278 -3.81 8.46 26.59
N PRO A 279 -3.74 9.49 27.45
CA PRO A 279 -4.14 10.84 27.08
C PRO A 279 -3.18 11.39 26.01
N TYR A 280 -3.68 12.25 25.14
CA TYR A 280 -2.84 12.92 24.15
C TYR A 280 -1.90 13.92 24.83
N SER A 281 -0.62 13.88 24.48
CA SER A 281 0.39 14.84 24.95
C SER A 281 0.32 16.12 24.11
N LEU A 282 -0.71 16.95 24.34
CA LEU A 282 -0.97 18.16 23.53
C LEU A 282 0.19 19.16 23.53
N GLN A 283 1.09 19.11 24.50
CA GLN A 283 2.32 19.92 24.55
C GLN A 283 3.31 19.61 23.42
N PHE A 284 3.21 18.44 22.78
CA PHE A 284 4.04 18.04 21.63
C PHE A 284 3.31 18.23 20.28
N LEU A 285 2.19 18.95 20.28
CA LEU A 285 1.52 19.33 19.05
C LEU A 285 2.43 20.28 18.25
N SER A 286 2.75 19.91 17.01
CA SER A 286 3.59 20.71 16.13
C SER A 286 2.81 21.22 14.92
N THR A 287 3.36 22.27 14.31
CA THR A 287 2.93 22.75 13.00
C THR A 287 4.09 22.77 12.04
N ASN A 288 3.83 22.48 10.76
CA ASN A 288 4.85 22.58 9.73
C ASN A 288 5.03 24.03 9.24
N ALA A 289 5.96 24.25 8.31
CA ALA A 289 6.27 25.58 7.77
C ALA A 289 5.08 26.28 7.08
N LEU A 290 4.02 25.53 6.71
CA LEU A 290 2.79 26.07 6.12
C LEU A 290 1.70 26.34 7.18
N GLY A 291 2.00 26.11 8.46
CA GLY A 291 1.08 26.27 9.58
C GLY A 291 0.07 25.14 9.74
N PHE A 292 0.28 23.98 9.09
CA PHE A 292 -0.61 22.83 9.23
C PHE A 292 -0.22 21.97 10.43
N ILE A 293 -1.22 21.46 11.14
CA ILE A 293 -1.03 20.63 12.33
C ILE A 293 -0.44 19.27 11.94
N GLU A 294 0.56 18.83 12.68
CA GLU A 294 1.10 17.47 12.66
C GLU A 294 0.83 16.82 14.02
N PHE A 295 0.05 15.73 14.02
CA PHE A 295 -0.36 15.05 15.25
C PHE A 295 0.64 13.99 15.71
N GLN A 296 1.61 13.59 14.89
CA GLN A 296 2.51 12.48 15.26
C GLN A 296 3.16 12.64 16.65
N GLY A 297 3.48 13.86 17.07
CA GLY A 297 4.09 14.15 18.38
C GLY A 297 3.17 13.95 19.58
N ILE A 298 1.85 14.09 19.43
CA ILE A 298 0.90 13.95 20.56
C ILE A 298 0.70 12.48 20.99
N TYR A 299 1.19 11.53 20.18
CA TYR A 299 1.18 10.09 20.47
C TYR A 299 2.43 9.62 21.22
N GLU A 300 3.38 10.52 21.50
CA GLU A 300 4.64 10.17 22.17
C GLU A 300 4.42 9.67 23.61
N LYS A 301 5.14 8.61 23.98
CA LYS A 301 4.89 7.81 25.19
C LYS A 301 5.27 8.52 26.47
N ILE A 302 4.39 8.41 27.45
CA ILE A 302 4.64 8.71 28.86
C ILE A 302 5.40 7.52 29.48
N GLY A 303 6.73 7.50 29.43
CA GLY A 303 7.63 6.71 30.31
C GLY A 303 7.33 5.21 30.53
N VAL A 304 7.97 4.64 31.56
CA VAL A 304 7.89 3.21 31.94
C VAL A 304 6.47 2.79 32.38
N GLU A 305 5.64 3.75 32.78
CA GLU A 305 4.23 3.58 33.13
C GLU A 305 3.32 3.26 31.92
N ALA A 306 3.80 3.44 30.67
CA ALA A 306 3.04 3.15 29.46
C ALA A 306 2.67 1.66 29.28
N SER A 307 3.36 0.74 29.97
CA SER A 307 3.18 -0.70 29.78
C SER A 307 1.77 -1.21 30.10
N GLN A 308 1.09 -0.61 31.08
CA GLN A 308 -0.28 -0.97 31.46
C GLN A 308 -1.33 -0.59 30.39
N TYR A 309 -1.01 0.40 29.56
CA TYR A 309 -1.90 0.88 28.51
C TYR A 309 -1.69 0.15 27.18
N LEU A 310 -0.56 -0.57 27.01
CA LEU A 310 -0.30 -1.32 25.78
C LEU A 310 -1.37 -2.39 25.59
N PHE A 311 -1.85 -2.52 24.35
CA PHE A 311 -2.72 -3.64 24.02
C PHE A 311 -1.98 -4.97 24.24
N PRO A 312 -2.64 -6.00 24.82
CA PRO A 312 -2.06 -7.32 24.99
C PRO A 312 -2.12 -8.12 23.68
N ILE A 313 -1.44 -7.61 22.63
CA ILE A 313 -1.42 -8.20 21.29
C ILE A 313 -0.94 -9.65 21.26
N GLU A 314 -0.10 -10.04 22.22
CA GLU A 314 0.32 -11.41 22.49
C GLU A 314 -0.83 -12.36 22.85
N LYS A 315 -2.04 -11.86 23.13
CA LYS A 315 -3.23 -12.70 23.34
C LYS A 315 -4.01 -13.00 22.06
N ALA A 316 -3.80 -12.22 20.99
CA ALA A 316 -4.54 -12.40 19.73
C ALA A 316 -4.14 -13.67 18.98
N HIS A 317 -5.10 -14.49 18.55
CA HIS A 317 -4.81 -15.74 17.83
C HIS A 317 -4.69 -15.56 16.31
N GLY A 318 -5.34 -14.55 15.75
CA GLY A 318 -5.37 -14.28 14.30
C GLY A 318 -4.02 -13.81 13.72
N HIS A 319 -3.95 -13.67 12.41
CA HIS A 319 -2.76 -13.19 11.70
C HIS A 319 -2.79 -11.67 11.54
N PHE A 320 -1.63 -11.04 11.50
CA PHE A 320 -1.50 -9.59 11.34
C PHE A 320 -0.80 -9.19 10.04
N LEU A 321 -1.33 -8.16 9.38
CA LEU A 321 -0.64 -7.40 8.35
C LEU A 321 -0.57 -5.93 8.77
N PHE A 322 0.61 -5.49 9.16
CA PHE A 322 0.90 -4.08 9.46
C PHE A 322 1.27 -3.36 8.16
N ILE A 323 0.61 -2.24 7.90
CA ILE A 323 0.88 -1.37 6.76
C ILE A 323 1.17 0.02 7.31
N VAL A 324 2.40 0.51 7.11
CA VAL A 324 2.83 1.80 7.64
C VAL A 324 3.40 2.70 6.54
N GLY A 325 3.00 3.97 6.55
CA GLY A 325 3.67 5.04 5.83
C GLY A 325 4.76 5.65 6.70
N GLU A 326 5.99 5.69 6.20
CA GLU A 326 7.10 6.22 7.00
C GLU A 326 7.10 7.75 7.12
N ASP A 327 6.33 8.44 6.28
CA ASP A 327 6.11 9.88 6.34
C ASP A 327 4.72 10.23 6.93
N ASP A 328 4.15 9.36 7.76
CA ASP A 328 2.88 9.59 8.45
C ASP A 328 3.00 10.77 9.45
N LYS A 329 2.38 11.90 9.13
CA LYS A 329 2.35 13.10 10.00
C LYS A 329 1.21 13.12 11.01
N SER A 330 0.31 12.13 10.95
CA SER A 330 -0.79 12.03 11.91
C SER A 330 -0.40 11.16 13.11
N ILE A 331 0.27 10.04 12.86
CA ILE A 331 0.65 9.07 13.88
C ILE A 331 2.06 8.59 13.54
N ASN A 332 2.93 8.40 14.53
CA ASN A 332 4.20 7.69 14.30
C ASN A 332 3.95 6.18 14.15
N SER A 333 3.25 5.80 13.09
CA SER A 333 2.72 4.45 12.86
C SER A 333 3.84 3.41 12.73
N LYS A 334 4.99 3.80 12.16
CA LYS A 334 6.19 2.95 12.08
C LYS A 334 6.69 2.52 13.45
N GLU A 335 6.81 3.44 14.40
CA GLU A 335 7.27 3.10 15.75
C GLU A 335 6.23 2.25 16.50
N HIS A 336 4.94 2.58 16.39
CA HIS A 336 3.90 1.74 17.00
C HIS A 336 3.87 0.31 16.43
N ALA A 337 4.04 0.14 15.12
CA ALA A 337 4.11 -1.18 14.51
C ALA A 337 5.36 -1.96 14.96
N LYS A 338 6.53 -1.31 15.06
CA LYS A 338 7.75 -1.93 15.59
C LYS A 338 7.55 -2.43 17.02
N GLU A 339 6.93 -1.63 17.87
CA GLU A 339 6.65 -2.02 19.26
C GLU A 339 5.67 -3.19 19.38
N ALA A 340 4.61 -3.19 18.55
CA ALA A 340 3.66 -4.29 18.48
C ALA A 340 4.36 -5.60 18.05
N ILE A 341 5.17 -5.52 17.00
CA ILE A 341 5.95 -6.64 16.46
C ILE A 341 6.97 -7.15 17.47
N GLU A 342 7.68 -6.26 18.16
CA GLU A 342 8.62 -6.61 19.21
C GLU A 342 7.91 -7.35 20.36
N LYS A 343 6.73 -6.89 20.77
CA LYS A 343 5.91 -7.55 21.78
C LYS A 343 5.47 -8.95 21.33
N LEU A 344 5.03 -9.11 20.08
CA LEU A 344 4.72 -10.41 19.48
C LEU A 344 5.95 -11.35 19.50
N ARG A 345 7.11 -10.85 19.04
CA ARG A 345 8.36 -11.63 18.95
C ARG A 345 8.82 -12.14 20.31
N ARG A 346 8.77 -11.30 21.35
CA ARG A 346 9.13 -11.70 22.74
C ARG A 346 8.24 -12.80 23.30
N HIS A 347 7.02 -12.93 22.79
CA HIS A 347 6.08 -13.99 23.17
C HIS A 347 6.07 -15.17 22.16
N GLY A 348 7.11 -15.29 21.34
CA GLY A 348 7.28 -16.41 20.41
C GLY A 348 6.32 -16.39 19.21
N LYS A 349 5.69 -15.25 18.91
CA LYS A 349 4.72 -15.12 17.81
C LYS A 349 5.36 -14.66 16.51
N ASN A 350 5.00 -15.34 15.42
CA ASN A 350 5.47 -15.09 14.05
C ASN A 350 4.32 -14.92 13.03
N ASN A 351 3.08 -14.83 13.50
CA ASN A 351 1.85 -14.66 12.73
C ASN A 351 1.62 -13.20 12.30
N TRP A 352 2.67 -12.53 11.82
CA TRP A 352 2.60 -11.13 11.39
C TRP A 352 3.45 -10.86 10.14
N THR A 353 3.10 -9.81 9.41
CA THR A 353 3.88 -9.28 8.28
C THR A 353 3.86 -7.75 8.37
N LEU A 354 4.98 -7.11 8.03
CA LEU A 354 5.12 -5.65 7.99
C LEU A 354 5.39 -5.19 6.56
N LEU A 355 4.55 -4.28 6.07
CA LEU A 355 4.78 -3.49 4.87
C LEU A 355 5.06 -2.04 5.28
N SER A 356 6.30 -1.60 5.11
CA SER A 356 6.76 -0.25 5.46
C SER A 356 7.10 0.51 4.18
N TYR A 357 6.49 1.67 3.98
CA TYR A 357 6.60 2.43 2.73
C TYR A 357 7.27 3.79 2.96
N PRO A 358 8.55 3.93 2.62
CA PRO A 358 9.24 5.22 2.60
C PRO A 358 8.49 6.24 1.73
N GLY A 359 8.29 7.45 2.26
CA GLY A 359 7.59 8.53 1.56
C GLY A 359 6.07 8.36 1.45
N ALA A 360 5.48 7.29 1.96
CA ALA A 360 4.02 7.21 2.09
C ALA A 360 3.55 7.87 3.40
N GLY A 361 2.38 8.50 3.36
CA GLY A 361 1.78 9.25 4.47
C GLY A 361 0.69 8.46 5.19
N HIS A 362 -0.16 9.19 5.93
CA HIS A 362 -1.20 8.60 6.78
C HIS A 362 -2.35 7.95 5.98
N LEU A 363 -2.75 8.57 4.86
CA LEU A 363 -3.97 8.20 4.12
C LEU A 363 -3.69 7.21 2.98
N ILE A 364 -3.25 5.99 3.31
CA ILE A 364 -3.05 4.92 2.33
C ILE A 364 -4.42 4.37 1.90
N GLU A 365 -4.92 4.88 0.78
CA GLU A 365 -6.21 4.52 0.18
C GLU A 365 -6.07 3.43 -0.90
N PRO A 366 -7.17 2.87 -1.44
CA PRO A 366 -7.10 2.03 -2.63
C PRO A 366 -6.35 2.68 -3.81
N PRO A 367 -5.83 1.88 -4.76
CA PRO A 367 -4.97 2.33 -5.84
C PRO A 367 -5.53 3.50 -6.65
N TYR A 368 -4.61 4.32 -7.16
CA TYR A 368 -4.90 5.48 -8.02
C TYR A 368 -5.72 6.59 -7.36
N SER A 369 -6.05 6.47 -6.07
CA SER A 369 -6.60 7.58 -5.29
C SER A 369 -5.53 8.67 -5.17
N PRO A 370 -5.86 9.96 -5.40
CA PRO A 370 -4.84 10.99 -5.38
C PRO A 370 -4.35 11.29 -3.97
N LEU A 371 -3.06 11.64 -3.84
CA LEU A 371 -2.48 12.01 -2.57
C LEU A 371 -3.20 13.23 -1.96
N CYS A 372 -3.75 13.05 -0.76
CA CYS A 372 -4.20 14.14 0.08
C CYS A 372 -3.16 14.38 1.19
N TRP A 373 -2.13 15.17 0.90
CA TRP A 373 -1.06 15.47 1.84
C TRP A 373 -1.51 16.40 2.98
N ALA A 374 -2.58 17.18 2.78
CA ALA A 374 -3.21 17.98 3.82
C ALA A 374 -4.71 18.22 3.54
N SER A 375 -5.52 18.32 4.60
CA SER A 375 -6.94 18.67 4.48
C SER A 375 -7.49 19.38 5.71
N LYS A 376 -8.61 20.10 5.54
CA LYS A 376 -9.41 20.56 6.68
C LYS A 376 -10.27 19.44 7.23
N MET A 377 -10.26 19.24 8.55
CA MET A 377 -11.23 18.40 9.23
C MET A 377 -12.49 19.23 9.56
N PRO A 378 -13.69 18.63 9.54
CA PRO A 378 -14.89 19.27 10.08
C PRO A 378 -14.62 19.76 11.50
N ASN A 379 -14.97 21.02 11.79
CA ASN A 379 -14.80 21.66 13.11
C ASN A 379 -13.36 21.97 13.54
N ALA A 380 -12.34 21.74 12.70
CA ALA A 380 -10.97 22.18 12.95
C ALA A 380 -10.69 23.53 12.25
N CYS A 381 -10.22 24.53 13.01
CA CYS A 381 -9.82 25.82 12.44
C CYS A 381 -8.57 25.73 11.58
N THR A 382 -7.66 24.82 11.93
CA THR A 382 -6.35 24.66 11.27
C THR A 382 -6.32 23.37 10.45
N PRO A 383 -5.83 23.40 9.19
CA PRO A 383 -5.65 22.21 8.38
C PRO A 383 -4.65 21.24 9.01
N ILE A 384 -4.80 19.96 8.69
CA ILE A 384 -3.95 18.88 9.19
C ILE A 384 -3.09 18.37 8.04
N SER A 385 -1.83 18.11 8.35
CA SER A 385 -0.87 17.44 7.49
C SER A 385 -0.98 15.93 7.69
N TRP A 386 -1.10 15.21 6.58
CA TRP A 386 -1.14 13.73 6.55
C TRP A 386 0.19 13.13 6.10
N GLY A 387 1.07 13.96 5.52
CA GLY A 387 2.33 13.54 4.92
C GLY A 387 2.17 12.77 3.61
N GLY A 388 3.30 12.31 3.09
CA GLY A 388 3.42 11.56 1.86
C GLY A 388 3.97 12.37 0.68
N GLU A 389 4.70 11.69 -0.19
CA GLU A 389 5.19 12.19 -1.47
C GLU A 389 4.42 11.50 -2.61
N VAL A 390 4.09 12.24 -3.66
CA VAL A 390 3.08 11.81 -4.64
C VAL A 390 3.40 10.43 -5.26
N ILE A 391 4.62 10.21 -5.76
CA ILE A 391 5.01 8.98 -6.47
C ILE A 391 5.11 7.79 -5.52
N THR A 392 5.83 7.94 -4.41
CA THR A 392 6.07 6.85 -3.46
C THR A 392 4.80 6.47 -2.71
N HIS A 393 3.93 7.43 -2.41
CA HIS A 393 2.61 7.18 -1.84
C HIS A 393 1.71 6.42 -2.83
N ALA A 394 1.65 6.83 -4.10
CA ALA A 394 0.88 6.11 -5.11
C ALA A 394 1.34 4.65 -5.25
N ALA A 395 2.66 4.42 -5.31
CA ALA A 395 3.24 3.08 -5.35
C ALA A 395 2.89 2.25 -4.10
N ALA A 396 2.87 2.87 -2.91
CA ALA A 396 2.47 2.22 -1.68
C ALA A 396 0.99 1.77 -1.71
N GLN A 397 0.08 2.59 -2.24
CA GLN A 397 -1.32 2.24 -2.40
C GLN A 397 -1.51 1.06 -3.36
N GLU A 398 -0.82 1.07 -4.50
CA GLU A 398 -0.86 -0.02 -5.49
C GLU A 398 -0.34 -1.35 -4.92
N HIS A 399 0.81 -1.33 -4.26
CA HIS A 399 1.43 -2.52 -3.70
C HIS A 399 0.63 -3.06 -2.50
N SER A 400 0.27 -2.19 -1.55
CA SER A 400 -0.47 -2.59 -0.35
C SER A 400 -1.83 -3.18 -0.69
N TRP A 401 -2.55 -2.67 -1.70
CA TRP A 401 -3.84 -3.21 -2.11
C TRP A 401 -3.76 -4.66 -2.60
N LYS A 402 -2.71 -4.99 -3.35
CA LYS A 402 -2.46 -6.37 -3.82
C LYS A 402 -2.17 -7.29 -2.64
N GLU A 403 -1.32 -6.85 -1.71
CA GLU A 403 -0.96 -7.63 -0.52
C GLU A 403 -2.13 -7.80 0.47
N ILE A 404 -2.99 -6.79 0.61
CA ILE A 404 -4.25 -6.86 1.38
C ILE A 404 -5.12 -8.00 0.87
N GLN A 405 -5.39 -8.04 -0.44
CA GLN A 405 -6.23 -9.09 -1.02
C GLN A 405 -5.60 -10.48 -0.86
N LYS A 406 -4.29 -10.58 -1.11
CA LYS A 406 -3.53 -11.83 -0.95
C LYS A 406 -3.57 -12.33 0.50
N PHE A 407 -3.38 -11.44 1.46
CA PHE A 407 -3.43 -11.75 2.89
C PHE A 407 -4.82 -12.24 3.31
N LEU A 408 -5.88 -11.55 2.91
CA LEU A 408 -7.26 -11.97 3.21
C LEU A 408 -7.59 -13.33 2.59
N ARG A 409 -7.25 -13.56 1.30
CA ARG A 409 -7.47 -14.87 0.65
C ARG A 409 -6.72 -15.98 1.37
N LYS A 410 -5.46 -15.75 1.75
CA LYS A 410 -4.61 -16.73 2.44
C LYS A 410 -5.20 -17.17 3.78
N HIS A 411 -5.79 -16.25 4.52
CA HIS A 411 -6.17 -16.49 5.92
C HIS A 411 -7.67 -16.71 6.14
N LEU A 412 -8.53 -16.36 5.18
CA LEU A 412 -9.99 -16.53 5.31
C LEU A 412 -10.56 -17.65 4.44
N ILE A 413 -9.84 -18.13 3.42
CA ILE A 413 -10.30 -19.20 2.55
C ILE A 413 -9.73 -20.54 3.04
N PRO A 414 -10.55 -21.49 3.54
CA PRO A 414 -10.08 -22.80 3.95
C PRO A 414 -9.40 -23.53 2.79
N VAL A 415 -8.27 -24.16 3.06
CA VAL A 415 -7.63 -25.07 2.10
C VAL A 415 -8.32 -26.44 2.22
N GLY A 416 -9.09 -26.87 1.21
CA GLY A 416 -9.85 -28.13 1.33
C GLY A 416 -10.45 -28.77 0.07
N ARG A 417 -9.63 -29.29 -0.86
CA ARG A 417 -9.69 -30.68 -1.38
C ARG A 417 -8.45 -30.95 -2.24
N LYS A 418 -7.59 -31.86 -1.78
CA LYS A 418 -6.54 -32.47 -2.59
C LYS A 418 -7.20 -33.18 -3.78
N LEU A 419 -6.92 -32.73 -5.00
CA LEU A 419 -6.94 -33.62 -6.17
C LEU A 419 -5.77 -34.59 -6.00
N HIS A 420 -6.04 -35.88 -6.09
CA HIS A 420 -5.00 -36.90 -6.19
C HIS A 420 -4.17 -36.64 -7.45
N LEU A 421 -3.00 -36.04 -7.27
CA LEU A 421 -1.88 -36.23 -8.15
C LEU A 421 -0.89 -37.09 -7.37
N VAL A 422 -0.80 -38.35 -7.77
CA VAL A 422 0.37 -39.16 -7.49
C VAL A 422 1.54 -38.44 -8.17
N SER A 423 2.42 -37.84 -7.38
CA SER A 423 3.77 -37.58 -7.82
C SER A 423 4.67 -37.61 -6.60
N THR A 424 5.64 -38.50 -6.69
CA THR A 424 6.67 -38.79 -5.70
C THR A 424 7.36 -37.50 -5.24
N CYS A 425 7.50 -37.38 -3.92
CA CYS A 425 8.40 -36.42 -3.29
C CYS A 425 9.79 -36.52 -3.89
N GLN A 426 10.19 -35.48 -4.61
CA GLN A 426 11.53 -34.92 -4.49
C GLN A 426 11.35 -33.43 -4.14
N LEU A 427 11.89 -33.03 -2.99
CA LEU A 427 12.05 -31.62 -2.65
C LEU A 427 12.86 -30.97 -3.78
N PRO A 428 12.40 -29.88 -4.43
CA PRO A 428 13.29 -29.14 -5.32
C PRO A 428 14.36 -28.50 -4.45
N MET A 429 15.59 -28.99 -4.61
CA MET A 429 16.78 -28.34 -4.06
C MET A 429 17.03 -27.09 -4.91
N PHE A 430 16.79 -25.90 -4.37
CA PHE A 430 17.16 -24.66 -5.05
C PHE A 430 18.68 -24.59 -5.17
N GLN A 431 19.18 -24.27 -6.36
CA GLN A 431 20.62 -24.18 -6.61
C GLN A 431 20.99 -22.75 -7.02
N LEU A 432 21.79 -22.08 -6.20
CA LEU A 432 22.44 -20.80 -6.51
C LEU A 432 23.88 -21.10 -6.92
N THR A 433 24.25 -20.71 -8.14
CA THR A 433 25.60 -20.91 -8.71
C THR A 433 26.21 -19.58 -9.12
N ALA A 434 27.50 -19.41 -8.85
CA ALA A 434 28.34 -18.33 -9.37
C ALA A 434 29.54 -18.96 -10.09
N THR A 435 29.68 -18.69 -11.39
CA THR A 435 30.70 -19.33 -12.23
C THR A 435 31.52 -18.26 -12.98
N PRO A 436 32.86 -18.24 -12.86
CA PRO A 436 33.66 -19.10 -11.98
C PRO A 436 33.47 -18.73 -10.49
N PRO A 437 33.69 -19.67 -9.55
CA PRO A 437 33.60 -19.39 -8.11
C PRO A 437 34.79 -18.57 -7.57
N SER A 438 35.85 -18.43 -8.37
CA SER A 438 37.01 -17.58 -8.11
C SER A 438 37.57 -17.06 -9.43
N GLY A 439 37.96 -15.80 -9.48
CA GLY A 439 38.54 -15.16 -10.66
C GLY A 439 39.17 -13.82 -10.28
N LEU A 440 39.69 -13.10 -11.27
CA LEU A 440 40.15 -11.72 -11.08
C LEU A 440 38.96 -10.80 -10.81
N ALA A 441 39.20 -9.69 -10.11
CA ALA A 441 38.12 -8.78 -9.68
C ALA A 441 37.42 -8.06 -10.84
N ASP A 442 38.04 -8.02 -12.02
CA ASP A 442 37.54 -7.47 -13.28
C ASP A 442 36.95 -8.53 -14.22
N GLU A 443 37.04 -9.81 -13.88
CA GLU A 443 36.43 -10.88 -14.65
C GLU A 443 34.93 -11.01 -14.34
N PRO A 444 34.09 -11.29 -15.35
CA PRO A 444 32.66 -11.48 -15.14
C PRO A 444 32.37 -12.78 -14.38
N VAL A 445 31.39 -12.71 -13.48
CA VAL A 445 30.86 -13.87 -12.75
C VAL A 445 29.42 -14.09 -13.19
N HIS A 446 29.15 -15.26 -13.76
CA HIS A 446 27.80 -15.66 -14.15
C HIS A 446 27.05 -16.20 -12.93
N ILE A 447 26.00 -15.49 -12.50
CA ILE A 447 25.17 -15.87 -11.36
C ILE A 447 23.82 -16.38 -11.86
N ARG A 448 23.46 -17.60 -11.45
CA ARG A 448 22.20 -18.25 -11.81
C ARG A 448 21.56 -18.93 -10.60
N VAL A 449 20.23 -18.88 -10.54
CA VAL A 449 19.39 -19.62 -9.60
C VAL A 449 18.48 -20.54 -10.38
N THR A 450 18.38 -21.80 -9.97
CA THR A 450 17.46 -22.78 -10.56
C THR A 450 16.64 -23.49 -9.49
N GLY A 451 15.53 -24.10 -9.91
CA GLY A 451 14.63 -24.86 -9.04
C GLY A 451 13.57 -24.02 -8.31
N LEU A 452 13.41 -22.74 -8.65
CA LEU A 452 12.38 -21.87 -8.09
C LEU A 452 11.00 -22.21 -8.66
N PRO A 453 9.90 -22.03 -7.92
CA PRO A 453 8.58 -21.93 -8.52
C PRO A 453 8.51 -20.89 -9.65
N PRO A 454 7.80 -21.17 -10.76
CA PRO A 454 7.58 -20.21 -11.84
C PRO A 454 7.03 -18.87 -11.33
N ALA A 455 7.53 -17.77 -11.88
CA ALA A 455 7.14 -16.40 -11.50
C ALA A 455 7.40 -16.02 -10.02
N GLN A 456 8.13 -16.83 -9.25
CA GLN A 456 8.48 -16.48 -7.86
C GLN A 456 9.39 -15.26 -7.81
N MET A 457 9.09 -14.36 -6.88
CA MET A 457 9.97 -13.26 -6.52
C MET A 457 11.02 -13.73 -5.52
N VAL A 458 12.30 -13.47 -5.81
CA VAL A 458 13.42 -13.80 -4.93
C VAL A 458 14.31 -12.58 -4.70
N THR A 459 15.02 -12.56 -3.58
CA THR A 459 16.09 -11.59 -3.32
C THR A 459 17.43 -12.29 -3.41
N LEU A 460 18.34 -11.76 -4.23
CA LEU A 460 19.75 -12.09 -4.14
C LEU A 460 20.48 -10.99 -3.39
N LYS A 461 21.27 -11.40 -2.39
CA LYS A 461 22.07 -10.49 -1.57
C LYS A 461 23.54 -10.89 -1.71
N ALA A 462 24.40 -9.91 -1.98
CA ALA A 462 25.84 -10.09 -1.87
C ALA A 462 26.35 -9.43 -0.58
N THR A 463 27.23 -10.11 0.14
CA THR A 463 27.91 -9.55 1.31
C THR A 463 29.42 -9.77 1.22
N LEU A 464 30.19 -8.79 1.70
CA LEU A 464 31.65 -8.82 1.70
C LEU A 464 32.16 -8.11 2.94
N LYS A 465 33.22 -8.64 3.56
CA LYS A 465 33.97 -7.93 4.61
C LYS A 465 35.31 -7.45 4.06
N ASP A 466 35.64 -6.19 4.31
CA ASP A 466 36.96 -5.65 3.96
C ASP A 466 38.04 -6.13 4.95
N GLU A 467 39.31 -5.78 4.69
CA GLU A 467 40.47 -6.14 5.53
C GLU A 467 40.41 -5.54 6.95
N LYS A 468 39.53 -4.56 7.18
CA LYS A 468 39.29 -3.93 8.49
C LYS A 468 38.02 -4.49 9.16
N GLY A 469 37.38 -5.49 8.56
CA GLY A 469 36.15 -6.10 9.04
C GLY A 469 34.87 -5.28 8.79
N ASN A 470 34.93 -4.20 8.01
CA ASN A 470 33.72 -3.45 7.64
C ASN A 470 32.88 -4.27 6.65
N LEU A 471 31.57 -4.34 6.92
CA LEU A 471 30.63 -5.05 6.07
C LEU A 471 30.17 -4.16 4.91
N PHE A 472 30.22 -4.71 3.71
CA PHE A 472 29.61 -4.20 2.49
C PHE A 472 28.53 -5.16 2.05
N ARG A 473 27.42 -4.62 1.55
CA ARG A 473 26.30 -5.43 1.05
C ARG A 473 25.59 -4.77 -0.10
N SER A 474 24.98 -5.59 -0.93
CA SER A 474 24.03 -5.17 -1.97
C SER A 474 22.90 -6.19 -2.05
N LYS A 475 21.77 -5.78 -2.61
CA LYS A 475 20.66 -6.68 -2.90
C LYS A 475 19.91 -6.28 -4.14
N ALA A 476 19.36 -7.26 -4.83
CA ALA A 476 18.43 -7.04 -5.94
C ALA A 476 17.33 -8.10 -5.94
N PHE A 477 16.17 -7.73 -6.46
CA PHE A 477 14.99 -8.58 -6.54
C PHE A 477 14.80 -9.07 -7.96
N TYR A 478 14.53 -10.35 -8.11
CA TYR A 478 14.32 -10.98 -9.41
C TYR A 478 13.03 -11.78 -9.41
N ARG A 479 12.47 -11.97 -10.60
CA ARG A 479 11.35 -12.87 -10.84
C ARG A 479 11.85 -14.07 -11.63
N ALA A 480 11.59 -15.27 -11.14
CA ALA A 480 11.88 -16.51 -11.87
C ALA A 480 11.05 -16.57 -13.16
N ASN A 481 11.65 -17.09 -14.24
CA ASN A 481 10.92 -17.35 -15.48
C ASN A 481 9.95 -18.55 -15.34
N GLU A 482 9.26 -18.90 -16.41
CA GLU A 482 8.34 -20.06 -16.45
C GLU A 482 9.03 -21.40 -16.16
N ALA A 483 10.35 -21.49 -16.37
CA ALA A 483 11.15 -22.66 -16.05
C ALA A 483 11.68 -22.67 -14.59
N GLY A 484 11.35 -21.66 -13.79
CA GLY A 484 11.81 -21.59 -12.40
C GLY A 484 13.25 -21.13 -12.24
N GLU A 485 13.75 -20.34 -13.19
CA GLU A 485 15.14 -19.90 -13.24
C GLU A 485 15.28 -18.38 -13.17
N VAL A 486 16.35 -17.92 -12.53
CA VAL A 486 16.84 -16.54 -12.57
C VAL A 486 18.28 -16.58 -13.06
N ASP A 487 18.52 -16.00 -14.24
CA ASP A 487 19.86 -15.82 -14.82
C ASP A 487 20.14 -14.31 -14.88
N LEU A 488 21.18 -13.84 -14.20
CA LEU A 488 21.42 -12.40 -14.02
C LEU A 488 21.89 -11.70 -15.30
N GLU A 489 22.28 -12.43 -16.33
CA GLU A 489 22.57 -11.86 -17.65
C GLU A 489 21.31 -11.51 -18.45
N ARG A 490 20.15 -12.07 -18.06
CA ARG A 490 18.90 -11.97 -18.83
C ARG A 490 17.74 -11.43 -18.00
N ALA A 491 17.68 -11.79 -16.73
CA ALA A 491 16.62 -11.42 -15.82
C ALA A 491 16.86 -9.98 -15.32
N PRO A 492 15.91 -9.05 -15.51
CA PRO A 492 16.03 -7.71 -14.95
C PRO A 492 15.87 -7.76 -13.43
N ALA A 493 16.75 -7.05 -12.72
CA ALA A 493 16.48 -6.68 -11.34
C ALA A 493 15.25 -5.77 -11.33
N LEU A 494 14.22 -6.15 -10.59
CA LEU A 494 12.94 -5.44 -10.47
C LEU A 494 12.94 -4.40 -9.33
N GLY A 495 14.03 -4.34 -8.57
CA GLY A 495 14.21 -3.44 -7.43
C GLY A 495 15.40 -3.86 -6.58
N GLY A 496 15.67 -3.09 -5.52
CA GLY A 496 16.82 -3.26 -4.63
C GLY A 496 17.78 -2.10 -4.77
N ASP A 497 19.07 -2.38 -4.75
CA ASP A 497 20.12 -1.36 -4.88
C ASP A 497 20.37 -0.93 -6.33
N TYR A 498 19.77 -1.64 -7.30
CA TYR A 498 19.75 -1.30 -8.73
C TYR A 498 18.53 -1.94 -9.42
N VAL A 499 18.23 -1.49 -10.65
CA VAL A 499 17.13 -1.96 -11.49
C VAL A 499 17.64 -2.17 -12.91
N GLY A 500 17.14 -3.19 -13.61
CA GLY A 500 17.52 -3.51 -14.99
C GLY A 500 18.38 -4.77 -15.11
N VAL A 501 18.77 -5.12 -16.34
CA VAL A 501 19.57 -6.33 -16.63
C VAL A 501 21.04 -6.01 -16.44
N HIS A 502 21.59 -6.41 -15.30
CA HIS A 502 22.98 -6.14 -14.92
C HIS A 502 23.61 -7.38 -14.29
N ALA A 503 24.33 -8.18 -15.08
CA ALA A 503 24.96 -9.44 -14.63
C ALA A 503 25.86 -9.25 -13.40
N MET A 504 26.69 -8.20 -13.42
CA MET A 504 27.59 -7.84 -12.30
C MET A 504 26.97 -6.88 -11.28
N GLY A 505 25.65 -6.67 -11.37
CA GLY A 505 24.86 -5.75 -10.56
C GLY A 505 25.18 -5.81 -9.06
N LEU A 506 25.18 -7.02 -8.50
CA LEU A 506 25.43 -7.25 -7.08
C LEU A 506 26.84 -6.82 -6.63
N PHE A 507 27.84 -6.82 -7.51
CA PHE A 507 29.22 -6.51 -7.12
C PHE A 507 29.47 -4.99 -7.09
N TRP A 508 29.09 -4.27 -8.14
CA TRP A 508 29.35 -2.82 -8.21
C TRP A 508 28.39 -1.98 -7.35
N SER A 509 27.25 -2.54 -6.94
CA SER A 509 26.29 -1.88 -6.05
C SER A 509 26.55 -2.12 -4.55
N LEU A 510 27.65 -2.81 -4.20
CA LEU A 510 28.06 -3.00 -2.82
C LEU A 510 28.23 -1.66 -2.10
N LYS A 511 27.42 -1.43 -1.07
CA LYS A 511 27.49 -0.26 -0.20
C LYS A 511 27.93 -0.65 1.21
N PRO A 512 28.64 0.24 1.93
CA PRO A 512 29.03 -0.04 3.28
C PRO A 512 27.82 -0.01 4.23
N GLU A 513 27.80 -0.90 5.22
CA GLU A 513 26.78 -0.86 6.27
C GLU A 513 26.94 0.38 7.16
N LYS A 514 28.18 0.78 7.44
CA LYS A 514 28.50 2.04 8.12
C LYS A 514 28.74 3.13 7.08
N ALA A 515 27.98 4.22 7.15
CA ALA A 515 28.11 5.34 6.21
C ALA A 515 29.56 5.83 6.07
N PHE A 516 29.90 6.33 4.88
CA PHE A 516 31.19 6.93 4.53
C PHE A 516 32.41 5.99 4.57
N ARG A 517 32.22 4.67 4.52
CA ARG A 517 33.32 3.71 4.34
C ARG A 517 33.56 3.41 2.86
N ARG A 518 34.82 3.44 2.45
CA ARG A 518 35.24 3.08 1.09
C ARG A 518 35.79 1.66 1.07
N LEU A 519 35.32 0.84 0.13
CA LEU A 519 35.90 -0.48 -0.10
C LEU A 519 37.29 -0.31 -0.72
N LEU A 520 38.32 -0.80 -0.02
CA LEU A 520 39.72 -0.71 -0.45
C LEU A 520 40.38 -2.07 -0.25
N LYS A 521 41.19 -2.47 -1.24
CA LYS A 521 42.03 -3.67 -1.18
C LYS A 521 43.48 -3.26 -1.05
N ARG A 522 44.18 -3.67 0.02
CA ARG A 522 45.61 -3.37 0.19
C ARG A 522 46.47 -4.59 -0.05
N ASP A 523 46.07 -5.75 0.49
CA ASP A 523 46.72 -7.01 0.18
C ASP A 523 46.08 -7.62 -1.07
N VAL A 524 46.67 -7.34 -2.21
CA VAL A 524 46.19 -7.80 -3.52
C VAL A 524 46.75 -9.16 -3.94
N ILE A 525 47.69 -9.72 -3.18
CA ILE A 525 48.38 -10.98 -3.55
C ILE A 525 47.85 -12.15 -2.73
N ASN A 526 47.73 -12.02 -1.41
CA ASN A 526 47.53 -13.18 -0.52
C ASN A 526 46.11 -13.29 0.04
N ASN A 527 45.24 -12.33 -0.27
CA ASN A 527 43.91 -12.25 0.32
C ASN A 527 42.91 -11.83 -0.75
N PRO A 528 42.04 -12.69 -1.31
CA PRO A 528 41.01 -12.25 -2.25
C PRO A 528 39.83 -11.57 -1.53
N PHE A 529 39.02 -10.82 -2.27
CA PHE A 529 37.70 -10.44 -1.75
C PHE A 529 36.80 -11.67 -1.68
N LYS A 530 36.29 -11.97 -0.48
CA LYS A 530 35.30 -13.04 -0.28
C LYS A 530 33.90 -12.43 -0.32
N VAL A 531 33.16 -12.75 -1.37
CA VAL A 531 31.75 -12.36 -1.53
C VAL A 531 30.89 -13.57 -1.22
N THR A 532 29.96 -13.42 -0.28
CA THR A 532 28.92 -14.42 0.01
C THR A 532 27.65 -14.00 -0.71
N LEU A 533 27.06 -14.93 -1.48
CA LEU A 533 25.76 -14.74 -2.11
C LEU A 533 24.69 -15.52 -1.35
N ASP A 534 23.66 -14.81 -0.90
CA ASP A 534 22.51 -15.39 -0.22
C ASP A 534 21.27 -15.26 -1.11
N LEU A 535 20.47 -16.32 -1.15
CA LEU A 535 19.17 -16.36 -1.83
C LEU A 535 18.06 -16.37 -0.78
N TYR A 536 17.11 -15.44 -0.93
CA TYR A 536 15.89 -15.41 -0.13
C TYR A 536 14.67 -15.63 -1.03
N ASP A 537 13.72 -16.41 -0.54
CA ASP A 537 12.52 -16.86 -1.26
C ASP A 537 11.43 -15.78 -1.43
N SER A 538 11.74 -14.54 -1.04
CA SER A 538 10.83 -13.39 -1.06
C SER A 538 11.59 -12.07 -1.24
N VAL A 539 10.86 -10.96 -1.38
CA VAL A 539 11.43 -9.61 -1.48
C VAL A 539 11.83 -9.11 -0.07
N CYS A 540 13.13 -9.00 0.20
CA CYS A 540 13.66 -8.59 1.50
C CYS A 540 14.02 -7.10 1.51
N LEU A 541 13.11 -6.26 2.03
CA LEU A 541 13.30 -4.80 2.07
C LEU A 541 14.12 -4.31 3.28
N GLN A 542 14.13 -5.05 4.39
CA GLN A 542 14.97 -4.76 5.57
C GLN A 542 16.08 -5.81 5.72
N ASP A 543 17.23 -5.37 6.23
CA ASP A 543 18.29 -6.30 6.62
C ASP A 543 17.90 -6.94 7.95
N SER A 544 17.75 -8.26 7.96
CA SER A 544 17.67 -9.04 9.20
C SER A 544 18.97 -8.86 9.98
N THR A 545 18.99 -7.94 10.94
CA THR A 545 20.07 -7.87 11.92
C THR A 545 19.85 -9.01 12.92
N THR A 546 20.42 -10.17 12.62
CA THR A 546 20.80 -11.12 13.66
C THR A 546 22.04 -10.58 14.36
N ALA A 547 21.85 -10.01 15.54
CA ALA A 547 22.80 -9.97 16.64
C ALA A 547 22.00 -9.85 17.94
#